data_AF-A0A517P3R5-F1
#
_entry.id   AF-A0A517P3R5-F1
#
_cell.length_a   1.000
_cell.length_b   1.000
_cell.length_c   1.000
_cell.angle_alpha   90.00
_cell.angle_beta   90.00
_cell.angle_gamma   90.00
#
_symmetry.space_group_name_H-M   'P 1'
#
loop_
_entity.id
_entity.type
_entity.pdbx_description
1 polymer ?
#
loop_
_entity_poly.entity_id
_entity_poly.type
_entity_poly.pdbx_seq_one_letter_code
_entity_poly.pdbx_strand_id
1 'polypeptide(L)'
;MTFRVALLLLTTATCLTALPAAPAQEALPADPYADAPEVAPPVYRVRYEASSEPGALRYPVRYAVWVPPGVERLRGVIVHQHGCGTGSCKSGLTGAFDLHWQALAAAHDCALLSPSYEQPEQDDCRAWCDPRNGSAEAFLTALRDLGEASGHPELAEVPWALWGHSGGGVWAGGMTLLYPDRVAATWLRSGVPLVEKDDARLELNPHTLPEAALGVPMVCNLGTQEGVTVTDGRFSGVWPKNQVFFDAVRGAGGLIAVAIDPKTSHECGNQRYLAIPWFDVCLSHRLPESAGEPLRPMPTGDAHLADLRGQTAVPAADYAGDAAAANWLPNAEIAARWEEYVTNADVADVTPPPAPTNVRIEDGTLRWDAAADLQSGVRQFVIERDGEPLAQVPEKPTNPHGRPLFQGLQYSDTPLQPLRRAEFELPADLPTGAALTVRAVNSVGLSSEPSAPGN
;
A
#
# COMPACT_ATOMS: atom_id res chain seq x y z
N MET A 1 59.04 -89.58 20.45
CA MET A 1 57.88 -89.11 21.23
C MET A 1 58.12 -87.68 21.68
N THR A 2 57.43 -86.73 21.04
CA THR A 2 57.21 -85.28 21.32
C THR A 2 57.32 -84.50 20.00
N PHE A 3 56.17 -84.34 19.32
CA PHE A 3 56.02 -83.37 18.23
C PHE A 3 55.82 -81.98 18.87
N ARG A 4 56.75 -81.05 18.63
CA ARG A 4 56.56 -79.62 18.90
C ARG A 4 55.82 -79.02 17.71
N VAL A 5 54.59 -78.56 17.95
CA VAL A 5 53.79 -77.77 17.01
C VAL A 5 54.24 -76.32 17.11
N ALA A 6 54.71 -75.75 15.99
CA ALA A 6 54.99 -74.33 15.86
C ALA A 6 53.70 -73.59 15.47
N LEU A 7 53.28 -72.65 16.33
CA LEU A 7 52.11 -71.81 16.15
C LEU A 7 52.50 -70.61 15.27
N LEU A 8 51.99 -70.56 14.03
CA LEU A 8 52.13 -69.41 13.14
C LEU A 8 51.00 -68.41 13.47
N LEU A 9 51.37 -67.23 13.99
CA LEU A 9 50.47 -66.10 14.20
C LEU A 9 50.14 -65.44 12.85
N LEU A 10 48.90 -65.60 12.36
CA LEU A 10 48.36 -64.76 11.30
C LEU A 10 47.88 -63.44 11.91
N THR A 11 48.48 -62.33 11.49
CA THR A 11 48.03 -60.97 11.75
C THR A 11 46.84 -60.63 10.85
N THR A 12 45.64 -60.59 11.42
CA THR A 12 44.43 -60.07 10.75
C THR A 12 44.48 -58.54 10.72
N ALA A 13 44.61 -57.96 9.53
CA ALA A 13 44.49 -56.53 9.31
C ALA A 13 43.02 -56.09 9.40
N THR A 14 42.69 -55.31 10.42
CA THR A 14 41.36 -54.71 10.60
C THR A 14 41.24 -53.50 9.68
N CYS A 15 40.52 -53.64 8.57
CA CYS A 15 40.09 -52.49 7.75
C CYS A 15 39.00 -51.71 8.52
N LEU A 16 39.34 -50.54 9.04
CA LEU A 16 38.34 -49.54 9.45
C LEU A 16 37.62 -49.04 8.20
N THR A 17 36.39 -49.48 7.98
CA THR A 17 35.48 -48.85 7.03
C THR A 17 35.00 -47.52 7.62
N ALA A 18 35.38 -46.41 7.01
CA ALA A 18 34.86 -45.10 7.36
C ALA A 18 33.34 -45.07 7.08
N LEU A 19 32.55 -44.81 8.11
CA LEU A 19 31.13 -44.50 7.96
C LEU A 19 30.99 -43.20 7.16
N PRO A 20 30.11 -43.13 6.13
CA PRO A 20 29.87 -41.89 5.42
C PRO A 20 29.27 -40.86 6.40
N ALA A 21 29.85 -39.66 6.42
CA ALA A 21 29.31 -38.53 7.15
C ALA A 21 27.86 -38.29 6.70
N ALA A 22 26.95 -38.09 7.66
CA ALA A 22 25.60 -37.65 7.36
C ALA A 22 25.67 -36.37 6.50
N PRO A 23 24.84 -36.23 5.45
CA PRO A 23 24.82 -35.01 4.66
C PRO A 23 24.55 -33.84 5.61
N ALA A 24 25.38 -32.80 5.51
CA ALA A 24 25.14 -31.55 6.21
C ALA A 24 23.73 -31.08 5.85
N GLN A 25 22.89 -30.91 6.87
CA GLN A 25 21.56 -30.35 6.70
C GLN A 25 21.77 -28.93 6.18
N GLU A 26 21.50 -28.70 4.89
CA GLU A 26 21.50 -27.36 4.32
C GLU A 26 20.61 -26.49 5.19
N ALA A 27 21.17 -25.41 5.74
CA ALA A 27 20.38 -24.44 6.49
C ALA A 27 19.25 -23.99 5.56
N LEU A 28 18.00 -24.10 6.04
CA LEU A 28 16.86 -23.54 5.32
C LEU A 28 17.21 -22.09 4.97
N PRO A 29 16.97 -21.65 3.71
CA PRO A 29 17.22 -20.26 3.35
C PRO A 29 16.48 -19.35 4.34
N ALA A 30 17.14 -18.28 4.78
CA ALA A 30 16.55 -17.33 5.71
C ALA A 30 15.19 -16.84 5.17
N ASP A 31 14.14 -16.90 5.99
CA ASP A 31 12.81 -16.40 5.61
C ASP A 31 12.95 -14.92 5.21
N PRO A 32 12.70 -14.55 3.94
CA PRO A 32 12.85 -13.17 3.49
C PRO A 32 11.87 -12.21 4.16
N TYR A 33 10.90 -12.74 4.93
CA TYR A 33 9.91 -12.00 5.71
C TYR A 33 10.17 -12.08 7.24
N ALA A 34 11.31 -12.63 7.68
CA ALA A 34 11.64 -12.76 9.11
C ALA A 34 11.68 -11.41 9.85
N ASP A 35 12.03 -10.34 9.15
CA ASP A 35 12.15 -8.98 9.71
C ASP A 35 10.81 -8.22 9.75
N ALA A 36 9.68 -8.91 9.58
CA ALA A 36 8.36 -8.30 9.66
C ALA A 36 8.17 -7.55 10.99
N PRO A 37 7.61 -6.32 10.97
CA PRO A 37 7.37 -5.57 12.19
C PRO A 37 6.58 -6.38 13.22
N GLU A 38 6.94 -6.25 14.48
CA GLU A 38 6.10 -6.76 15.57
C GLU A 38 4.74 -6.05 15.54
N VAL A 39 3.68 -6.81 15.81
CA VAL A 39 2.31 -6.27 15.83
C VAL A 39 1.76 -6.34 17.24
N ALA A 40 1.21 -5.22 17.67
CA ALA A 40 0.41 -5.08 18.86
C ALA A 40 -0.70 -4.07 18.55
N PRO A 41 -1.83 -4.07 19.30
CA PRO A 41 -2.85 -3.05 19.14
C PRO A 41 -2.21 -1.65 19.07
N PRO A 42 -2.61 -0.81 18.11
CA PRO A 42 -3.80 -0.92 17.25
C PRO A 42 -3.64 -1.75 15.95
N VAL A 43 -2.54 -2.48 15.78
CA VAL A 43 -2.30 -3.35 14.60
C VAL A 43 -2.51 -4.83 14.94
N TYR A 44 -3.25 -5.52 14.09
CA TYR A 44 -3.55 -6.95 14.19
C TYR A 44 -3.06 -7.67 12.94
N ARG A 45 -2.68 -8.95 13.06
CA ARG A 45 -2.16 -9.72 11.93
C ARG A 45 -2.60 -11.18 11.97
N VAL A 46 -2.98 -11.69 10.81
CA VAL A 46 -3.20 -13.12 10.56
C VAL A 46 -2.25 -13.59 9.45
N ARG A 47 -1.96 -14.89 9.42
CA ARG A 47 -1.20 -15.53 8.35
C ARG A 47 -1.89 -16.82 7.92
N TYR A 48 -1.96 -17.02 6.61
CA TYR A 48 -2.42 -18.27 6.00
C TYR A 48 -1.27 -18.93 5.24
N GLU A 49 -1.20 -20.27 5.31
CA GLU A 49 -0.23 -21.05 4.56
C GLU A 49 -0.64 -21.22 3.10
N ALA A 50 0.33 -21.55 2.25
CA ALA A 50 0.07 -21.96 0.88
C ALA A 50 -0.85 -23.20 0.83
N SER A 51 -1.74 -23.22 -0.16
CA SER A 51 -2.54 -24.39 -0.49
C SER A 51 -2.17 -24.96 -1.86
N SER A 52 -2.22 -26.29 -1.98
CA SER A 52 -2.11 -27.01 -3.25
C SER A 52 -3.47 -27.34 -3.88
N GLU A 53 -4.57 -27.03 -3.19
CA GLU A 53 -5.92 -27.32 -3.69
C GLU A 53 -6.25 -26.44 -4.91
N PRO A 54 -6.87 -27.00 -5.96
CA PRO A 54 -7.26 -26.22 -7.13
C PRO A 54 -8.12 -25.00 -6.78
N GLY A 55 -7.72 -23.82 -7.25
CA GLY A 55 -8.42 -22.56 -6.99
C GLY A 55 -8.13 -21.91 -5.63
N ALA A 56 -7.40 -22.58 -4.74
CA ALA A 56 -6.93 -21.99 -3.49
C ALA A 56 -5.64 -21.20 -3.72
N LEU A 57 -5.36 -20.27 -2.80
CA LEU A 57 -4.16 -19.43 -2.88
C LEU A 57 -2.89 -20.27 -2.74
N ARG A 58 -2.04 -20.23 -3.77
CA ARG A 58 -0.80 -21.02 -3.85
C ARG A 58 0.36 -20.48 -3.01
N TYR A 59 0.25 -19.25 -2.52
CA TYR A 59 1.30 -18.61 -1.72
C TYR A 59 0.82 -18.40 -0.28
N PRO A 60 1.72 -18.51 0.71
CA PRO A 60 1.40 -18.00 2.03
C PRO A 60 1.16 -16.49 1.95
N VAL A 61 0.36 -15.97 2.87
CA VAL A 61 0.04 -14.54 2.92
C VAL A 61 -0.14 -14.08 4.35
N ARG A 62 0.42 -12.92 4.65
CA ARG A 62 0.19 -12.19 5.90
C ARG A 62 -0.75 -11.02 5.62
N TYR A 63 -1.78 -10.85 6.43
CA TYR A 63 -2.65 -9.68 6.38
C TYR A 63 -2.47 -8.90 7.68
N ALA A 64 -2.03 -7.64 7.59
CA ALA A 64 -1.97 -6.73 8.72
C ALA A 64 -3.07 -5.68 8.57
N VAL A 65 -3.80 -5.40 9.64
CA VAL A 65 -4.79 -4.32 9.71
C VAL A 65 -4.49 -3.39 10.87
N TRP A 66 -4.49 -2.10 10.60
CA TRP A 66 -4.54 -1.05 11.61
C TRP A 66 -5.97 -0.57 11.76
N VAL A 67 -6.43 -0.54 13.01
CA VAL A 67 -7.76 -0.01 13.38
C VAL A 67 -7.56 1.32 14.10
N PRO A 68 -8.22 2.41 13.68
CA PRO A 68 -8.08 3.70 14.35
C PRO A 68 -8.37 3.59 15.86
N PRO A 69 -7.45 4.03 16.74
CA PRO A 69 -7.70 3.97 18.18
C PRO A 69 -8.98 4.71 18.57
N GLY A 70 -9.86 4.03 19.31
CA GLY A 70 -11.10 4.62 19.82
C GLY A 70 -12.26 4.67 18.82
N VAL A 71 -12.11 4.14 17.60
CA VAL A 71 -13.25 4.00 16.68
C VAL A 71 -14.29 3.06 17.27
N GLU A 72 -15.55 3.48 17.33
CA GLU A 72 -16.63 2.65 17.87
C GLU A 72 -17.10 1.60 16.85
N ARG A 73 -17.17 1.99 15.57
CA ARG A 73 -17.62 1.13 14.49
C ARG A 73 -16.98 1.54 13.18
N LEU A 74 -16.49 0.55 12.43
CA LEU A 74 -15.86 0.81 11.14
C LEU A 74 -16.90 1.06 10.04
N ARG A 75 -16.61 2.03 9.16
CA ARG A 75 -17.42 2.34 7.96
C ARG A 75 -16.85 1.73 6.68
N GLY A 76 -15.58 1.33 6.69
CA GLY A 76 -14.89 0.77 5.54
C GLY A 76 -13.51 0.20 5.87
N VAL A 77 -12.85 -0.36 4.86
CA VAL A 77 -11.44 -0.77 4.90
C VAL A 77 -10.71 -0.18 3.71
N ILE A 78 -9.61 0.52 3.95
CA ILE A 78 -8.67 0.91 2.90
C ILE A 78 -7.65 -0.21 2.75
N VAL A 79 -7.55 -0.78 1.56
CA VAL A 79 -6.59 -1.85 1.24
C VAL A 79 -5.46 -1.27 0.42
N HIS A 80 -4.23 -1.41 0.91
CA HIS A 80 -3.01 -1.00 0.22
C HIS A 80 -2.24 -2.23 -0.25
N GLN A 81 -2.32 -2.52 -1.55
CA GLN A 81 -1.80 -3.76 -2.12
C GLN A 81 -0.47 -3.55 -2.88
N HIS A 82 0.57 -4.28 -2.46
CA HIS A 82 1.88 -4.26 -3.11
C HIS A 82 1.91 -4.86 -4.52
N GLY A 83 3.03 -4.67 -5.23
CA GLY A 83 3.31 -5.26 -6.55
C GLY A 83 3.88 -6.69 -6.55
N CYS A 84 4.18 -7.19 -7.75
CA CYS A 84 4.72 -8.55 -7.94
C CYS A 84 6.19 -8.68 -7.52
N GLY A 85 6.60 -9.90 -7.19
CA GLY A 85 7.99 -10.26 -6.88
C GLY A 85 8.36 -10.01 -5.42
N THR A 86 9.34 -10.75 -4.90
CA THR A 86 9.67 -10.80 -3.47
C THR A 86 10.07 -9.42 -2.94
N GLY A 87 10.77 -8.62 -3.74
CA GLY A 87 11.09 -7.21 -3.40
C GLY A 87 9.84 -6.38 -3.10
N SER A 88 8.83 -6.43 -3.97
CA SER A 88 7.56 -5.72 -3.79
C SER A 88 6.71 -6.35 -2.69
N CYS A 89 6.67 -7.67 -2.59
CA CYS A 89 5.87 -8.37 -1.58
C CYS A 89 6.21 -7.93 -0.15
N LYS A 90 7.51 -7.78 0.15
CA LYS A 90 7.99 -7.30 1.46
C LYS A 90 7.50 -5.89 1.81
N SER A 91 7.18 -5.06 0.82
CA SER A 91 6.62 -3.73 1.08
C SER A 91 5.25 -3.79 1.74
N GLY A 92 4.49 -4.87 1.52
CA GLY A 92 3.19 -5.09 2.18
C GLY A 92 3.27 -5.30 3.69
N LEU A 93 4.45 -5.66 4.24
CA LEU A 93 4.65 -5.84 5.67
C LEU A 93 4.49 -4.54 6.48
N THR A 94 4.67 -3.38 5.84
CA THR A 94 4.63 -2.07 6.51
C THR A 94 3.46 -1.19 6.11
N GLY A 95 2.64 -1.57 5.12
CA GLY A 95 1.55 -0.74 4.63
C GLY A 95 0.54 -0.34 5.71
N ALA A 96 0.23 -1.26 6.65
CA ALA A 96 -0.67 -0.97 7.78
C ALA A 96 -0.08 0.03 8.81
N PHE A 97 1.22 0.36 8.71
CA PHE A 97 1.92 1.32 9.58
C PHE A 97 2.17 2.67 8.91
N ASP A 98 1.67 2.90 7.69
CA ASP A 98 1.85 4.17 6.97
C ASP A 98 0.99 5.28 7.58
N LEU A 99 1.61 6.28 8.19
CA LEU A 99 0.92 7.35 8.90
C LEU A 99 0.00 8.17 7.98
N HIS A 100 0.35 8.30 6.69
CA HIS A 100 -0.44 9.10 5.74
C HIS A 100 -1.71 8.36 5.31
N TRP A 101 -1.58 7.06 5.01
CA TRP A 101 -2.75 6.21 4.75
C TRP A 101 -3.60 5.97 6.00
N GLN A 102 -2.99 5.91 7.19
CA GLN A 102 -3.72 5.87 8.46
C GLN A 102 -4.51 7.16 8.71
N ALA A 103 -3.99 8.33 8.32
CA ALA A 103 -4.73 9.59 8.43
C ALA A 103 -5.99 9.58 7.57
N LEU A 104 -5.91 9.08 6.33
CA LEU A 104 -7.08 8.88 5.48
C LEU A 104 -8.07 7.87 6.10
N ALA A 105 -7.56 6.75 6.60
CA ALA A 105 -8.40 5.72 7.21
C ALA A 105 -9.15 6.29 8.44
N ALA A 106 -8.44 7.00 9.32
CA ALA A 106 -9.03 7.66 10.49
C ALA A 106 -10.08 8.71 10.13
N ALA A 107 -9.85 9.52 9.07
CA ALA A 107 -10.78 10.56 8.64
C ALA A 107 -12.15 10.00 8.22
N HIS A 108 -12.23 8.71 7.92
CA HIS A 108 -13.43 8.04 7.41
C HIS A 108 -13.93 6.90 8.30
N ASP A 109 -13.43 6.76 9.52
CA ASP A 109 -13.67 5.61 10.40
C ASP A 109 -13.42 4.27 9.67
N CYS A 110 -12.38 4.24 8.84
CA CYS A 110 -11.94 3.06 8.11
C CYS A 110 -10.76 2.40 8.82
N ALA A 111 -10.63 1.08 8.65
CA ALA A 111 -9.38 0.40 8.95
C ALA A 111 -8.41 0.52 7.75
N LEU A 112 -7.11 0.37 8.00
CA LEU A 112 -6.09 0.28 6.96
C LEU A 112 -5.51 -1.13 6.93
N LEU A 113 -5.68 -1.85 5.83
CA LEU A 113 -5.24 -3.22 5.66
C LEU A 113 -4.19 -3.34 4.56
N SER A 114 -3.12 -4.08 4.84
CA SER A 114 -2.03 -4.35 3.90
C SER A 114 -1.72 -5.84 3.86
N PRO A 115 -1.97 -6.52 2.73
CA PRO A 115 -1.53 -7.90 2.53
C PRO A 115 -0.03 -7.95 2.20
N SER A 116 0.61 -9.10 2.44
CA SER A 116 1.96 -9.43 2.02
C SER A 116 1.98 -10.87 1.53
N TYR A 117 1.77 -11.08 0.23
CA TYR A 117 1.82 -12.39 -0.41
C TYR A 117 3.27 -12.86 -0.52
N GLU A 118 3.58 -14.09 -0.11
CA GLU A 118 4.94 -14.59 -0.04
C GLU A 118 5.37 -15.24 -1.38
N GLN A 119 5.16 -14.53 -2.48
CA GLN A 119 5.51 -14.98 -3.83
C GLN A 119 7.05 -15.06 -3.98
N PRO A 120 7.61 -16.19 -4.44
CA PRO A 120 9.01 -16.25 -4.85
C PRO A 120 9.31 -15.35 -6.05
N GLU A 121 10.52 -14.78 -6.11
CA GLU A 121 10.92 -13.67 -7.02
C GLU A 121 10.58 -13.89 -8.51
N GLN A 122 10.60 -15.15 -8.97
CA GLN A 122 10.38 -15.51 -10.39
C GLN A 122 9.13 -16.35 -10.62
N ASP A 123 8.36 -16.66 -9.57
CA ASP A 123 7.15 -17.46 -9.74
C ASP A 123 6.01 -16.61 -10.31
N ASP A 124 4.93 -17.25 -10.74
CA ASP A 124 3.85 -16.56 -11.43
C ASP A 124 3.04 -15.63 -10.51
N CYS A 125 3.15 -14.32 -10.75
CA CYS A 125 2.38 -13.32 -10.01
C CYS A 125 0.86 -13.52 -10.16
N ARG A 126 0.38 -14.05 -11.30
CA ARG A 126 -1.06 -14.27 -11.54
C ARG A 126 -1.68 -15.25 -10.54
N ALA A 127 -0.90 -16.12 -9.92
CA ALA A 127 -1.39 -17.04 -8.91
C ALA A 127 -1.90 -16.36 -7.63
N TRP A 128 -1.67 -15.05 -7.45
CA TRP A 128 -2.34 -14.24 -6.43
C TRP A 128 -2.96 -12.96 -6.98
N CYS A 129 -2.35 -12.29 -7.97
CA CYS A 129 -2.86 -10.99 -8.42
C CYS A 129 -4.09 -11.07 -9.32
N ASP A 130 -4.41 -12.26 -9.84
CA ASP A 130 -5.77 -12.55 -10.30
C ASP A 130 -6.59 -13.03 -9.09
N PRO A 131 -7.57 -12.25 -8.61
CA PRO A 131 -8.33 -12.57 -7.41
C PRO A 131 -9.07 -13.92 -7.47
N ARG A 132 -9.35 -14.42 -8.68
CA ARG A 132 -10.02 -15.72 -8.91
C ARG A 132 -9.15 -16.92 -8.53
N ASN A 133 -7.84 -16.73 -8.38
CA ASN A 133 -6.89 -17.76 -8.00
C ASN A 133 -6.72 -17.87 -6.46
N GLY A 134 -7.81 -17.66 -5.73
CA GLY A 134 -7.89 -17.89 -4.29
C GLY A 134 -7.50 -16.71 -3.40
N SER A 135 -6.88 -15.65 -3.93
CA SER A 135 -6.53 -14.46 -3.12
C SER A 135 -7.77 -13.65 -2.71
N ALA A 136 -8.86 -13.66 -3.48
CA ALA A 136 -10.13 -13.07 -3.05
C ALA A 136 -10.68 -13.77 -1.80
N GLU A 137 -10.73 -15.10 -1.81
CA GLU A 137 -11.24 -15.88 -0.67
C GLU A 137 -10.33 -15.78 0.55
N ALA A 138 -9.01 -15.77 0.36
CA ALA A 138 -8.06 -15.53 1.44
C ALA A 138 -8.28 -14.13 2.07
N PHE A 139 -8.51 -13.10 1.25
CA PHE A 139 -8.81 -11.74 1.73
C PHE A 139 -10.14 -11.68 2.49
N LEU A 140 -11.22 -12.27 1.97
CA LEU A 140 -12.52 -12.33 2.64
C LEU A 140 -12.44 -13.08 3.98
N THR A 141 -11.63 -14.13 4.05
CA THR A 141 -11.35 -14.87 5.29
C THR A 141 -10.56 -14.01 6.27
N ALA A 142 -9.52 -13.30 5.79
CA ALA A 142 -8.74 -12.38 6.60
C ALA A 142 -9.60 -11.30 7.25
N LEU A 143 -10.55 -10.71 6.52
CA LEU A 143 -11.45 -9.70 7.09
C LEU A 143 -12.29 -10.23 8.25
N ARG A 144 -12.74 -11.48 8.20
CA ARG A 144 -13.48 -12.12 9.31
C ARG A 144 -12.57 -12.34 10.52
N ASP A 145 -11.43 -12.98 10.30
CA ASP A 145 -10.52 -13.36 11.39
C ASP A 145 -9.89 -12.13 12.06
N LEU A 146 -9.57 -11.09 11.28
CA LEU A 146 -9.09 -9.81 11.78
C LEU A 146 -10.21 -9.01 12.47
N GLY A 147 -11.45 -9.15 12.01
CA GLY A 147 -12.64 -8.62 12.69
C GLY A 147 -12.77 -9.17 14.10
N GLU A 148 -12.64 -10.49 14.25
CA GLU A 148 -12.63 -11.15 15.55
C GLU A 148 -11.43 -10.69 16.40
N ALA A 149 -10.22 -10.70 15.84
CA ALA A 149 -9.00 -10.37 16.57
C ALA A 149 -8.94 -8.91 17.06
N SER A 150 -9.54 -7.98 16.30
CA SER A 150 -9.54 -6.55 16.62
C SER A 150 -10.74 -6.10 17.46
N GLY A 151 -11.75 -6.96 17.65
CA GLY A 151 -13.02 -6.58 18.26
C GLY A 151 -13.98 -5.83 17.33
N HIS A 152 -13.70 -5.80 16.02
CA HIS A 152 -14.53 -5.16 14.98
C HIS A 152 -15.06 -6.20 13.98
N PRO A 153 -16.02 -7.06 14.37
CA PRO A 153 -16.55 -8.11 13.49
C PRO A 153 -17.19 -7.56 12.21
N GLU A 154 -17.60 -6.30 12.19
CA GLU A 154 -18.09 -5.62 10.99
C GLU A 154 -17.06 -5.53 9.85
N LEU A 155 -15.75 -5.74 10.13
CA LEU A 155 -14.69 -5.81 9.11
C LEU A 155 -15.04 -6.78 7.96
N ALA A 156 -15.76 -7.86 8.25
CA ALA A 156 -16.19 -8.84 7.25
C ALA A 156 -17.15 -8.27 6.19
N GLU A 157 -17.91 -7.22 6.53
CA GLU A 157 -19.07 -6.75 5.77
C GLU A 157 -18.90 -5.33 5.22
N VAL A 158 -18.10 -4.49 5.89
CA VAL A 158 -17.88 -3.10 5.46
C VAL A 158 -17.29 -3.01 4.04
N PRO A 159 -17.56 -1.92 3.31
CA PRO A 159 -17.02 -1.69 1.97
C PRO A 159 -15.50 -1.42 1.98
N TRP A 160 -14.91 -1.44 0.80
CA TRP A 160 -13.46 -1.33 0.58
C TRP A 160 -13.10 -0.14 -0.30
N ALA A 161 -12.01 0.54 0.05
CA ALA A 161 -11.26 1.41 -0.86
C ALA A 161 -10.00 0.66 -1.27
N LEU A 162 -9.75 0.50 -2.57
CA LEU A 162 -8.69 -0.38 -3.05
C LEU A 162 -7.59 0.41 -3.75
N TRP A 163 -6.39 0.46 -3.17
CA TRP A 163 -5.19 0.93 -3.84
C TRP A 163 -4.31 -0.28 -4.17
N GLY A 164 -3.74 -0.31 -5.38
CA GLY A 164 -2.83 -1.39 -5.74
C GLY A 164 -1.77 -0.98 -6.75
N HIS A 165 -0.55 -1.48 -6.54
CA HIS A 165 0.59 -1.26 -7.43
C HIS A 165 0.92 -2.50 -8.29
N SER A 166 1.09 -2.34 -9.60
CA SER A 166 1.52 -3.38 -10.54
C SER A 166 0.59 -4.61 -10.47
N GLY A 167 1.07 -5.77 -10.02
CA GLY A 167 0.21 -6.91 -9.66
C GLY A 167 -0.92 -6.53 -8.72
N GLY A 168 -0.65 -5.70 -7.72
CA GLY A 168 -1.68 -5.17 -6.82
C GLY A 168 -2.74 -4.34 -7.51
N GLY A 169 -2.40 -3.59 -8.57
CA GLY A 169 -3.37 -2.88 -9.40
C GLY A 169 -4.28 -3.85 -10.15
N VAL A 170 -3.71 -4.94 -10.70
CA VAL A 170 -4.53 -6.02 -11.29
C VAL A 170 -5.46 -6.63 -10.25
N TRP A 171 -4.96 -6.90 -9.04
CA TRP A 171 -5.77 -7.47 -7.97
C TRP A 171 -6.89 -6.51 -7.56
N ALA A 172 -6.58 -5.23 -7.31
CA ALA A 172 -7.54 -4.22 -6.91
C ALA A 172 -8.64 -4.05 -7.96
N GLY A 173 -8.29 -3.89 -9.24
CA GLY A 173 -9.28 -3.78 -10.31
C GLY A 173 -10.06 -5.08 -10.50
N GLY A 174 -9.42 -6.24 -10.41
CA GLY A 174 -10.09 -7.54 -10.46
C GLY A 174 -11.13 -7.70 -9.34
N MET A 175 -10.79 -7.28 -8.11
CA MET A 175 -11.71 -7.26 -6.97
C MET A 175 -12.88 -6.32 -7.22
N THR A 176 -12.64 -5.15 -7.82
CA THR A 176 -13.69 -4.21 -8.22
C THR A 176 -14.66 -4.81 -9.24
N LEU A 177 -14.17 -5.60 -10.20
CA LEU A 177 -15.03 -6.26 -11.18
C LEU A 177 -15.78 -7.48 -10.60
N LEU A 178 -15.23 -8.14 -9.59
CA LEU A 178 -15.88 -9.28 -8.93
C LEU A 178 -16.89 -8.86 -7.84
N TYR A 179 -16.61 -7.77 -7.14
CA TYR A 179 -17.38 -7.31 -5.98
C TYR A 179 -17.70 -5.81 -6.06
N PRO A 180 -18.30 -5.30 -7.16
CA PRO A 180 -18.49 -3.85 -7.34
C PRO A 180 -19.31 -3.20 -6.21
N ASP A 181 -20.28 -3.92 -5.65
CA ASP A 181 -21.13 -3.45 -4.54
C ASP A 181 -20.38 -3.32 -3.20
N ARG A 182 -19.18 -3.91 -3.09
CA ARG A 182 -18.30 -3.79 -1.93
C ARG A 182 -17.23 -2.72 -2.12
N VAL A 183 -17.04 -2.14 -3.30
CA VAL A 183 -15.93 -1.23 -3.58
C VAL A 183 -16.38 0.22 -3.68
N ALA A 184 -15.91 1.05 -2.74
CA ALA A 184 -16.15 2.48 -2.69
C ALA A 184 -15.31 3.25 -3.72
N ALA A 185 -14.07 2.84 -3.98
CA ALA A 185 -13.18 3.50 -4.93
C ALA A 185 -11.97 2.61 -5.25
N THR A 186 -11.35 2.82 -6.41
CA THR A 186 -10.17 2.04 -6.82
C THR A 186 -9.08 2.89 -7.46
N TRP A 187 -7.85 2.75 -6.98
CA TRP A 187 -6.65 3.36 -7.54
C TRP A 187 -5.69 2.29 -8.06
N LEU A 188 -5.46 2.31 -9.36
CA LEU A 188 -4.76 1.27 -10.13
C LEU A 188 -3.40 1.82 -10.57
N ARG A 189 -2.37 1.68 -9.73
CA ARG A 189 -1.01 2.12 -10.06
C ARG A 189 -0.32 1.06 -10.93
N SER A 190 -0.05 1.35 -12.20
CA SER A 190 0.77 0.56 -13.12
C SER A 190 0.28 -0.88 -13.36
N GLY A 191 -1.01 -1.15 -13.15
CA GLY A 191 -1.61 -2.46 -13.41
C GLY A 191 -3.13 -2.43 -13.38
N VAL A 192 -3.75 -3.11 -14.34
CA VAL A 192 -5.20 -3.23 -14.52
C VAL A 192 -5.58 -4.70 -14.83
N PRO A 193 -6.80 -5.15 -14.50
CA PRO A 193 -7.28 -6.45 -14.93
C PRO A 193 -7.43 -6.49 -16.46
N LEU A 194 -7.32 -7.69 -17.02
CA LEU A 194 -7.62 -7.91 -18.43
C LEU A 194 -9.14 -7.94 -18.61
N VAL A 195 -9.69 -7.13 -19.52
CA VAL A 195 -11.15 -7.08 -19.81
C VAL A 195 -11.50 -7.50 -21.24
N GLU A 196 -10.50 -7.65 -22.10
CA GLU A 196 -10.63 -8.14 -23.46
C GLU A 196 -9.65 -9.28 -23.72
N LYS A 197 -9.92 -10.13 -24.72
CA LYS A 197 -9.03 -11.23 -25.07
C LYS A 197 -7.69 -10.68 -25.55
N ASP A 198 -6.60 -11.23 -25.03
CA ASP A 198 -5.25 -10.94 -25.50
C ASP A 198 -4.73 -12.10 -26.35
N ASP A 199 -4.60 -11.88 -27.66
CA ASP A 199 -4.14 -12.92 -28.59
C ASP A 199 -2.67 -13.33 -28.36
N ALA A 200 -1.88 -12.52 -27.65
CA ALA A 200 -0.53 -12.88 -27.23
C ALA A 200 -0.50 -13.67 -25.92
N ARG A 201 -1.61 -13.72 -25.17
CA ARG A 201 -1.74 -14.36 -23.84
C ARG A 201 -3.05 -15.15 -23.74
N LEU A 202 -3.19 -16.15 -24.61
CA LEU A 202 -4.41 -16.95 -24.78
C LEU A 202 -4.81 -17.74 -23.53
N GLU A 203 -3.89 -17.96 -22.61
CA GLU A 203 -4.12 -18.60 -21.32
C GLU A 203 -4.86 -17.70 -20.32
N LEU A 204 -4.89 -16.38 -20.54
CA LEU A 204 -5.53 -15.43 -19.65
C LEU A 204 -7.01 -15.27 -19.99
N ASN A 205 -7.85 -15.49 -18.97
CA ASN A 205 -9.28 -15.24 -19.08
C ASN A 205 -9.58 -13.77 -18.76
N PRO A 206 -10.22 -13.02 -19.67
CA PRO A 206 -10.68 -11.68 -19.36
C PRO A 206 -11.70 -11.67 -18.22
N HIS A 207 -11.78 -10.58 -17.49
CA HIS A 207 -12.87 -10.28 -16.59
C HIS A 207 -14.06 -9.75 -17.39
N THR A 208 -15.27 -10.12 -16.95
CA THR A 208 -16.47 -9.41 -17.37
C THR A 208 -16.50 -8.04 -16.68
N LEU A 209 -16.92 -7.01 -17.41
CA LEU A 209 -17.24 -5.70 -16.84
C LEU A 209 -18.73 -5.66 -16.48
N PRO A 210 -19.12 -5.82 -15.19
CA PRO A 210 -20.52 -5.72 -14.79
C PRO A 210 -20.99 -4.26 -14.76
N GLU A 211 -22.28 -4.03 -15.01
CA GLU A 211 -22.88 -2.68 -14.96
C GLU A 211 -22.65 -1.98 -13.62
N ALA A 212 -22.72 -2.70 -12.50
CA ALA A 212 -22.47 -2.16 -11.16
C ALA A 212 -21.05 -1.57 -11.00
N ALA A 213 -20.06 -2.09 -11.73
CA ALA A 213 -18.69 -1.54 -11.68
C ALA A 213 -18.58 -0.16 -12.33
N LEU A 214 -19.51 0.21 -13.22
CA LEU A 214 -19.50 1.53 -13.87
C LEU A 214 -19.75 2.67 -12.86
N GLY A 215 -20.45 2.38 -11.77
CA GLY A 215 -20.69 3.33 -10.67
C GLY A 215 -19.54 3.43 -9.67
N VAL A 216 -18.47 2.64 -9.82
CA VAL A 216 -17.28 2.70 -8.95
C VAL A 216 -16.27 3.69 -9.54
N PRO A 217 -15.89 4.75 -8.81
CA PRO A 217 -14.81 5.63 -9.22
C PRO A 217 -13.48 4.88 -9.32
N MET A 218 -12.78 5.03 -10.45
CA MET A 218 -11.50 4.40 -10.71
C MET A 218 -10.46 5.40 -11.24
N VAL A 219 -9.19 5.20 -10.89
CA VAL A 219 -8.07 5.91 -11.53
C VAL A 219 -7.01 4.92 -12.00
N CYS A 220 -6.66 4.97 -13.27
CA CYS A 220 -5.47 4.35 -13.84
C CYS A 220 -4.29 5.32 -13.68
N ASN A 221 -3.38 5.04 -12.75
CA ASN A 221 -2.21 5.88 -12.50
C ASN A 221 -0.94 5.15 -12.96
N LEU A 222 -0.03 5.81 -13.67
CA LEU A 222 1.19 5.17 -14.18
C LEU A 222 2.28 6.19 -14.46
N GLY A 223 3.54 5.76 -14.49
CA GLY A 223 4.65 6.57 -14.95
C GLY A 223 4.64 6.78 -16.46
N THR A 224 5.09 7.95 -16.91
CA THR A 224 5.21 8.25 -18.33
C THR A 224 6.18 7.31 -19.07
N GLN A 225 7.16 6.73 -18.38
CA GLN A 225 8.10 5.79 -19.00
C GLN A 225 7.53 4.38 -19.15
N GLU A 226 6.26 4.15 -18.79
CA GLU A 226 5.60 2.84 -18.87
C GLU A 226 4.78 2.67 -20.16
N GLY A 227 5.37 3.04 -21.31
CA GLY A 227 4.71 2.95 -22.62
C GLY A 227 4.11 4.26 -23.15
N VAL A 228 4.12 5.34 -22.36
CA VAL A 228 3.63 6.66 -22.80
C VAL A 228 4.71 7.43 -23.58
N THR A 229 5.93 7.49 -23.04
CA THR A 229 7.11 8.15 -23.65
C THR A 229 8.23 7.17 -23.99
N VAL A 230 8.39 6.10 -23.21
CA VAL A 230 9.32 5.00 -23.49
C VAL A 230 8.50 3.80 -23.97
N THR A 231 8.60 3.47 -25.25
CA THR A 231 7.71 2.50 -25.93
C THR A 231 8.36 1.13 -26.15
N ASP A 232 9.63 0.98 -25.77
CA ASP A 232 10.39 -0.25 -25.72
C ASP A 232 10.87 -0.56 -24.29
N GLY A 233 11.16 -1.82 -23.99
CA GLY A 233 11.63 -2.25 -22.67
C GLY A 233 10.58 -2.90 -21.78
N ARG A 234 10.98 -3.18 -20.54
CA ARG A 234 10.24 -4.10 -19.63
C ARG A 234 8.79 -3.65 -19.35
N PHE A 235 8.56 -2.35 -19.22
CA PHE A 235 7.26 -1.79 -18.80
C PHE A 235 6.49 -1.08 -19.92
N SER A 236 6.95 -1.15 -21.18
CA SER A 236 6.28 -0.44 -22.29
C SER A 236 4.87 -0.93 -22.59
N GLY A 237 4.54 -2.15 -22.15
CA GLY A 237 3.19 -2.72 -22.28
C GLY A 237 2.18 -2.26 -21.24
N VAL A 238 2.54 -1.39 -20.28
CA VAL A 238 1.62 -0.95 -19.22
C VAL A 238 0.60 0.07 -19.76
N TRP A 239 1.05 1.13 -20.45
CA TRP A 239 0.16 2.13 -21.04
C TRP A 239 -0.88 1.53 -21.99
N PRO A 240 -0.52 0.71 -23.01
CA PRO A 240 -1.50 0.11 -23.91
C PRO A 240 -2.58 -0.70 -23.17
N LYS A 241 -2.20 -1.43 -22.12
CA LYS A 241 -3.16 -2.21 -21.30
C LYS A 241 -4.10 -1.32 -20.50
N ASN A 242 -3.57 -0.24 -19.91
CA ASN A 242 -4.38 0.74 -19.20
C ASN A 242 -5.35 1.46 -20.13
N GLN A 243 -4.92 1.75 -21.37
CA GLN A 243 -5.79 2.37 -22.36
C GLN A 243 -6.96 1.46 -22.76
N VAL A 244 -6.72 0.17 -23.02
CA VAL A 244 -7.80 -0.80 -23.30
C VAL A 244 -8.79 -0.89 -22.13
N PHE A 245 -8.28 -0.97 -20.90
CA PHE A 245 -9.15 -0.99 -19.71
C PHE A 245 -9.95 0.31 -19.55
N PHE A 246 -9.30 1.46 -19.74
CA PHE A 246 -9.95 2.77 -19.71
C PHE A 246 -11.05 2.88 -20.76
N ASP A 247 -10.75 2.54 -22.02
CA ASP A 247 -11.70 2.64 -23.13
C ASP A 247 -12.92 1.75 -22.89
N ALA A 248 -12.71 0.54 -22.35
CA ALA A 248 -13.80 -0.39 -22.00
C ALA A 248 -14.71 0.17 -20.89
N VAL A 249 -14.13 0.71 -19.81
CA VAL A 249 -14.90 1.25 -18.69
C VAL A 249 -15.56 2.58 -19.06
N ARG A 250 -14.80 3.53 -19.60
CA ARG A 250 -15.28 4.87 -19.93
C ARG A 250 -16.28 4.85 -21.08
N GLY A 251 -16.02 4.05 -22.12
CA GLY A 251 -16.92 3.87 -23.26
C GLY A 251 -18.27 3.26 -22.88
N ALA A 252 -18.32 2.50 -21.78
CA ALA A 252 -19.55 1.98 -21.19
C ALA A 252 -20.24 2.98 -20.22
N GLY A 253 -19.69 4.19 -20.04
CA GLY A 253 -20.23 5.22 -19.15
C GLY A 253 -19.66 5.20 -17.72
N GLY A 254 -18.61 4.41 -17.48
CA GLY A 254 -18.00 4.26 -16.16
C GLY A 254 -17.25 5.49 -15.66
N LEU A 255 -17.11 5.60 -14.35
CA LEU A 255 -16.44 6.70 -13.65
C LEU A 255 -14.93 6.42 -13.55
N ILE A 256 -14.18 6.76 -14.60
CA ILE A 256 -12.74 6.46 -14.67
C ILE A 256 -11.91 7.63 -15.22
N ALA A 257 -10.70 7.80 -14.68
CA ALA A 257 -9.68 8.70 -15.19
C ALA A 257 -8.31 8.01 -15.32
N VAL A 258 -7.43 8.63 -16.09
CA VAL A 258 -6.01 8.35 -16.19
C VAL A 258 -5.23 9.49 -15.54
N ALA A 259 -4.23 9.16 -14.74
CA ALA A 259 -3.26 10.12 -14.18
C ALA A 259 -1.84 9.66 -14.52
N ILE A 260 -1.21 10.26 -15.53
CA ILE A 260 0.15 9.94 -15.95
C ILE A 260 1.13 10.78 -15.14
N ASP A 261 2.03 10.14 -14.41
CA ASP A 261 3.12 10.79 -13.70
C ASP A 261 4.26 11.15 -14.68
N PRO A 262 4.54 12.43 -14.92
CA PRO A 262 5.54 12.85 -15.90
C PRO A 262 6.99 12.58 -15.45
N LYS A 263 7.23 12.20 -14.20
CA LYS A 263 8.58 12.10 -13.61
C LYS A 263 9.02 10.68 -13.31
N THR A 264 8.15 9.69 -13.48
CA THR A 264 8.43 8.31 -13.04
C THR A 264 8.32 7.27 -14.14
N SER A 265 8.90 6.12 -13.85
CA SER A 265 8.61 4.84 -14.48
C SER A 265 7.67 4.04 -13.57
N HIS A 266 8.00 2.79 -13.28
CA HIS A 266 7.15 1.85 -12.55
C HIS A 266 7.17 2.04 -11.02
N GLU A 267 8.10 2.84 -10.45
CA GLU A 267 8.03 3.27 -9.04
C GLU A 267 6.85 4.21 -8.79
N CYS A 268 6.37 4.33 -7.54
CA CYS A 268 5.12 5.06 -7.26
C CYS A 268 5.20 6.60 -7.26
N GLY A 269 6.38 7.19 -7.16
CA GLY A 269 6.53 8.65 -7.20
C GLY A 269 5.68 9.40 -6.16
N ASN A 270 5.21 10.58 -6.56
CA ASN A 270 4.39 11.46 -5.74
C ASN A 270 2.88 11.13 -5.80
N GLN A 271 2.49 9.98 -6.33
CA GLN A 271 1.07 9.66 -6.60
C GLN A 271 0.16 9.78 -5.39
N ARG A 272 0.66 9.49 -4.18
CA ARG A 272 -0.13 9.53 -2.94
C ARG A 272 -0.74 10.90 -2.67
N TYR A 273 -0.09 11.97 -3.11
CA TYR A 273 -0.57 13.35 -2.92
C TYR A 273 -1.76 13.69 -3.83
N LEU A 274 -2.04 12.87 -4.84
CA LEU A 274 -3.31 12.91 -5.58
C LEU A 274 -4.26 11.79 -5.11
N ALA A 275 -3.74 10.58 -4.90
CA ALA A 275 -4.54 9.40 -4.57
C ALA A 275 -5.29 9.56 -3.24
N ILE A 276 -4.62 10.04 -2.18
CA ILE A 276 -5.23 10.17 -0.85
C ILE A 276 -6.34 11.22 -0.86
N PRO A 277 -6.15 12.45 -1.36
CA PRO A 277 -7.26 13.40 -1.50
C PRO A 277 -8.38 12.92 -2.43
N TRP A 278 -8.05 12.16 -3.49
CA TRP A 278 -9.06 11.57 -4.36
C TRP A 278 -9.90 10.51 -3.62
N PHE A 279 -9.27 9.65 -2.82
CA PHE A 279 -9.98 8.70 -1.97
C PHE A 279 -10.82 9.43 -0.91
N ASP A 280 -10.29 10.48 -0.29
CA ASP A 280 -11.00 11.30 0.71
C ASP A 280 -12.35 11.80 0.16
N VAL A 281 -12.34 12.34 -1.06
CA VAL A 281 -13.57 12.75 -1.76
C VAL A 281 -14.48 11.56 -2.07
N CYS A 282 -13.95 10.47 -2.61
CA CYS A 282 -14.77 9.31 -2.96
C CYS A 282 -15.42 8.66 -1.73
N LEU A 283 -14.68 8.52 -0.64
CA LEU A 283 -15.16 7.94 0.61
C LEU A 283 -16.19 8.83 1.29
N SER A 284 -15.97 10.15 1.30
CA SER A 284 -16.94 11.14 1.80
C SER A 284 -18.31 10.99 1.13
N HIS A 285 -18.34 10.69 -0.17
CA HIS A 285 -19.58 10.51 -0.92
C HIS A 285 -20.15 9.11 -0.85
N ARG A 286 -19.30 8.06 -0.90
CA ARG A 286 -19.76 6.70 -1.14
C ARG A 286 -19.89 5.83 0.08
N LEU A 287 -19.09 6.05 1.13
CA LEU A 287 -19.24 5.26 2.35
C LEU A 287 -20.64 5.46 2.93
N PRO A 288 -21.25 4.40 3.50
CA PRO A 288 -22.54 4.51 4.16
C PRO A 288 -22.46 5.44 5.38
N GLU A 289 -23.57 6.08 5.72
CA GLU A 289 -23.65 6.89 6.94
C GLU A 289 -23.67 6.01 8.18
N SER A 290 -24.36 4.87 8.11
CA SER A 290 -24.35 3.86 9.16
C SER A 290 -23.72 2.56 8.68
N ALA A 291 -22.82 1.98 9.47
CA ALA A 291 -22.20 0.70 9.12
C ALA A 291 -23.26 -0.42 8.93
N GLY A 292 -23.10 -1.20 7.86
CA GLY A 292 -24.05 -2.23 7.41
C GLY A 292 -25.02 -1.77 6.31
N GLU A 293 -25.09 -0.48 6.00
CA GLU A 293 -25.84 0.02 4.85
C GLU A 293 -25.04 -0.14 3.55
N PRO A 294 -25.71 -0.21 2.38
CA PRO A 294 -25.05 -0.28 1.09
C PRO A 294 -24.27 1.00 0.77
N LEU A 295 -23.29 0.88 -0.12
CA LEU A 295 -22.56 2.03 -0.67
C LEU A 295 -23.53 3.02 -1.33
N ARG A 296 -23.29 4.31 -1.10
CA ARG A 296 -24.02 5.38 -1.76
C ARG A 296 -23.54 5.54 -3.23
N PRO A 297 -24.44 5.93 -4.15
CA PRO A 297 -24.03 6.28 -5.51
C PRO A 297 -23.05 7.45 -5.51
N MET A 298 -22.08 7.43 -6.43
CA MET A 298 -21.18 8.58 -6.62
C MET A 298 -21.94 9.73 -7.30
N PRO A 299 -21.92 10.96 -6.75
CA PRO A 299 -22.43 12.12 -7.45
C PRO A 299 -21.64 12.39 -8.74
N THR A 300 -22.34 12.78 -9.80
CA THR A 300 -21.73 13.09 -11.11
C THR A 300 -22.00 14.52 -11.58
N GLY A 301 -22.78 15.30 -10.82
CA GLY A 301 -23.23 16.65 -11.21
C GLY A 301 -22.11 17.70 -11.28
N ASP A 302 -21.11 17.59 -10.41
CA ASP A 302 -19.98 18.54 -10.32
C ASP A 302 -18.73 18.06 -11.06
N ALA A 303 -18.88 17.00 -11.86
CA ALA A 303 -17.77 16.36 -12.52
C ALA A 303 -17.04 17.30 -13.48
N HIS A 304 -15.73 17.09 -13.60
CA HIS A 304 -14.88 17.73 -14.58
C HIS A 304 -14.38 16.68 -15.57
N LEU A 305 -14.17 17.11 -16.81
CA LEU A 305 -13.67 16.27 -17.88
C LEU A 305 -12.37 16.85 -18.44
N ALA A 306 -11.45 15.95 -18.79
CA ALA A 306 -10.20 16.28 -19.45
C ALA A 306 -9.92 15.28 -20.59
N ASP A 307 -9.17 15.71 -21.60
CA ASP A 307 -8.68 14.78 -22.62
C ASP A 307 -7.84 13.68 -21.98
N LEU A 308 -7.90 12.46 -22.51
CA LEU A 308 -7.22 11.27 -21.96
C LEU A 308 -5.75 11.52 -21.59
N ARG A 309 -5.02 12.24 -22.45
CA ARG A 309 -3.61 12.63 -22.26
C ARG A 309 -3.43 14.15 -22.11
N GLY A 310 -4.52 14.87 -21.85
CA GLY A 310 -4.50 16.31 -21.60
C GLY A 310 -3.92 16.64 -20.23
N GLN A 311 -3.77 17.94 -19.97
CA GLN A 311 -3.32 18.49 -18.68
C GLN A 311 -4.28 19.57 -18.16
N THR A 312 -5.47 19.66 -18.76
CA THR A 312 -6.48 20.66 -18.41
C THR A 312 -7.83 19.99 -18.34
N ALA A 313 -8.52 20.22 -17.24
CA ALA A 313 -9.85 19.79 -16.96
C ALA A 313 -10.80 20.99 -16.99
N VAL A 314 -12.02 20.77 -17.46
CA VAL A 314 -13.08 21.78 -17.47
C VAL A 314 -14.34 21.16 -16.86
N PRO A 315 -15.31 21.97 -16.37
CA PRO A 315 -16.60 21.44 -15.97
C PRO A 315 -17.19 20.56 -17.07
N ALA A 316 -17.83 19.44 -16.71
CA ALA A 316 -18.35 18.49 -17.70
C ALA A 316 -19.32 19.13 -18.69
N ALA A 317 -20.07 20.15 -18.27
CA ALA A 317 -20.98 20.92 -19.12
C ALA A 317 -20.26 21.78 -20.19
N ASP A 318 -18.99 22.14 -19.95
CA ASP A 318 -18.18 22.97 -20.82
C ASP A 318 -17.21 22.15 -21.69
N TYR A 319 -17.16 20.83 -21.50
CA TYR A 319 -16.27 19.95 -22.25
C TYR A 319 -16.75 19.76 -23.69
N ALA A 320 -15.94 20.21 -24.65
CA ALA A 320 -16.28 20.16 -26.08
C ALA A 320 -15.88 18.85 -26.78
N GLY A 321 -15.14 17.97 -26.11
CA GLY A 321 -14.69 16.68 -26.64
C GLY A 321 -15.71 15.56 -26.47
N ASP A 322 -15.30 14.33 -26.79
CA ASP A 322 -16.12 13.15 -26.55
C ASP A 322 -16.04 12.73 -25.07
N ALA A 323 -17.13 12.96 -24.33
CA ALA A 323 -17.21 12.60 -22.92
C ALA A 323 -16.98 11.09 -22.68
N ALA A 324 -17.29 10.21 -23.63
CA ALA A 324 -17.08 8.76 -23.53
C ALA A 324 -15.61 8.33 -23.70
N ALA A 325 -14.73 9.27 -24.08
CA ALA A 325 -13.28 9.07 -24.17
C ALA A 325 -12.47 10.00 -23.24
N ALA A 326 -13.16 10.82 -22.44
CA ALA A 326 -12.55 11.79 -21.54
C ALA A 326 -12.32 11.22 -20.14
N ASN A 327 -11.27 11.69 -19.47
CA ASN A 327 -11.05 11.46 -18.05
C ASN A 327 -12.22 12.02 -17.24
N TRP A 328 -12.78 11.23 -16.33
CA TRP A 328 -13.79 11.68 -15.38
C TRP A 328 -13.17 12.03 -14.04
N LEU A 329 -13.33 13.27 -13.58
CA LEU A 329 -12.82 13.77 -12.31
C LEU A 329 -14.02 14.20 -11.45
N PRO A 330 -14.09 13.84 -10.16
CA PRO A 330 -15.30 13.94 -9.36
C PRO A 330 -15.78 15.37 -9.11
N ASN A 331 -14.86 16.33 -9.00
CA ASN A 331 -15.16 17.74 -8.74
C ASN A 331 -13.99 18.65 -9.16
N ALA A 332 -14.19 19.96 -9.05
CA ALA A 332 -13.20 20.98 -9.40
C ALA A 332 -11.91 20.90 -8.57
N GLU A 333 -12.01 20.53 -7.29
CA GLU A 333 -10.88 20.44 -6.37
C GLU A 333 -9.92 19.31 -6.79
N ILE A 334 -10.46 18.13 -7.06
CA ILE A 334 -9.68 16.99 -7.56
C ILE A 334 -9.19 17.25 -8.98
N ALA A 335 -9.96 17.96 -9.80
CA ALA A 335 -9.53 18.36 -11.13
C ALA A 335 -8.26 19.23 -11.08
N ALA A 336 -8.24 20.25 -10.22
CA ALA A 336 -7.06 21.10 -10.03
C ALA A 336 -5.84 20.30 -9.54
N ARG A 337 -6.00 19.43 -8.54
CA ARG A 337 -4.90 18.56 -8.08
C ARG A 337 -4.41 17.60 -9.16
N TRP A 338 -5.33 17.08 -9.97
CA TRP A 338 -5.00 16.21 -11.11
C TRP A 338 -4.17 16.97 -12.14
N GLU A 339 -4.54 18.22 -12.49
CA GLU A 339 -3.78 19.07 -13.42
C GLU A 339 -2.35 19.30 -12.94
N GLU A 340 -2.17 19.67 -11.67
CA GLU A 340 -0.84 19.85 -11.06
C GLU A 340 -0.03 18.54 -11.19
N TYR A 341 -0.64 17.42 -10.79
CA TYR A 341 0.02 16.12 -10.79
C TYR A 341 0.43 15.65 -12.19
N VAL A 342 -0.45 15.72 -13.19
CA VAL A 342 -0.11 15.27 -14.55
C VAL A 342 0.86 16.22 -15.26
N THR A 343 0.92 17.48 -14.83
CA THR A 343 1.85 18.48 -15.37
C THR A 343 3.27 18.27 -14.85
N ASN A 344 3.43 18.08 -13.54
CA ASN A 344 4.76 18.08 -12.93
C ASN A 344 4.95 17.10 -11.75
N ALA A 345 4.03 16.16 -11.55
CA ALA A 345 4.00 15.22 -10.43
C ALA A 345 4.05 15.90 -9.05
N ASP A 346 3.51 17.11 -8.93
CA ASP A 346 3.40 17.86 -7.69
C ASP A 346 1.92 18.10 -7.39
N VAL A 347 1.56 18.19 -6.11
CA VAL A 347 0.20 18.55 -5.68
C VAL A 347 0.30 19.51 -4.50
N ALA A 348 -0.23 20.71 -4.63
CA ALA A 348 -0.13 21.73 -3.61
C ALA A 348 -0.86 21.33 -2.32
N ASP A 349 -0.32 21.79 -1.20
CA ASP A 349 -0.96 21.70 0.11
C ASP A 349 -0.76 23.03 0.85
N VAL A 350 -1.81 23.48 1.51
CA VAL A 350 -1.88 24.73 2.25
C VAL A 350 -2.29 24.52 3.72
N THR A 351 -2.54 23.28 4.15
CA THR A 351 -2.92 22.96 5.52
C THR A 351 -1.71 22.48 6.33
N PRO A 352 -1.48 23.02 7.54
CA PRO A 352 -0.43 22.51 8.41
C PRO A 352 -0.82 21.13 8.98
N PRO A 353 0.16 20.27 9.31
CA PRO A 353 -0.11 18.99 9.95
C PRO A 353 -0.70 19.18 11.36
N PRO A 354 -1.41 18.17 11.89
CA PRO A 354 -1.81 18.14 13.30
C PRO A 354 -0.59 18.22 14.24
N ALA A 355 -0.76 18.86 15.40
CA ALA A 355 0.27 18.90 16.42
C ALA A 355 0.52 17.50 17.01
N PRO A 356 1.78 17.09 17.25
CA PRO A 356 2.11 15.91 18.02
C PRO A 356 1.47 15.93 19.41
N THR A 357 1.18 14.75 19.94
CA THR A 357 0.52 14.56 21.24
C THR A 357 1.27 13.56 22.10
N ASN A 358 0.85 13.41 23.37
CA ASN A 358 1.42 12.44 24.30
C ASN A 358 2.95 12.49 24.38
N VAL A 359 3.48 13.72 24.39
CA VAL A 359 4.92 13.98 24.51
C VAL A 359 5.34 13.64 25.93
N ARG A 360 6.37 12.82 26.06
CA ARG A 360 6.82 12.28 27.35
C ARG A 360 8.28 11.89 27.31
N ILE A 361 8.94 11.92 28.46
CA ILE A 361 10.33 11.49 28.60
C ILE A 361 10.38 10.12 29.30
N GLU A 362 11.00 9.14 28.66
CA GLU A 362 11.19 7.79 29.19
C GLU A 362 12.66 7.41 29.05
N ASP A 363 13.35 7.11 30.15
CA ASP A 363 14.75 6.63 30.18
C ASP A 363 15.76 7.49 29.40
N GLY A 364 15.54 8.82 29.32
CA GLY A 364 16.39 9.75 28.58
C GLY A 364 15.99 9.95 27.11
N THR A 365 14.90 9.31 26.67
CA THR A 365 14.35 9.43 25.32
C THR A 365 13.04 10.21 25.33
N LEU A 366 12.92 11.23 24.50
CA LEU A 366 11.67 11.93 24.24
C LEU A 366 10.83 11.14 23.25
N ARG A 367 9.56 10.90 23.56
CA ARG A 367 8.62 10.13 22.72
C ARG A 367 7.33 10.89 22.52
N TRP A 368 6.68 10.68 21.38
CA TRP A 368 5.41 11.33 21.05
C TRP A 368 4.56 10.47 20.13
N ASP A 369 3.27 10.78 20.10
CA ASP A 369 2.32 10.23 19.14
C ASP A 369 2.02 11.31 18.08
N ALA A 370 1.82 10.90 16.82
CA ALA A 370 1.53 11.83 15.74
C ALA A 370 0.62 11.21 14.68
N ALA A 371 -0.36 11.98 14.24
CA ALA A 371 -1.06 11.74 12.99
C ALA A 371 -0.37 12.48 11.85
N ALA A 372 -0.54 12.01 10.62
CA ALA A 372 -0.07 12.73 9.46
C ALA A 372 -1.05 13.81 8.99
N ASP A 373 -0.51 14.80 8.28
CA ASP A 373 -1.35 15.67 7.45
C ASP A 373 -2.02 14.83 6.35
N LEU A 374 -3.33 15.01 6.19
CA LEU A 374 -4.12 14.23 5.23
C LEU A 374 -3.72 14.54 3.77
N GLN A 375 -3.33 15.78 3.48
CA GLN A 375 -3.03 16.21 2.11
C GLN A 375 -1.60 15.82 1.70
N SER A 376 -0.62 15.98 2.60
CA SER A 376 0.79 15.91 2.24
C SER A 376 1.68 15.13 3.21
N GLY A 377 1.12 14.43 4.19
CA GLY A 377 1.85 13.51 5.07
C GLY A 377 2.76 14.21 6.08
N VAL A 378 3.73 13.48 6.65
CA VAL A 378 4.74 14.06 7.56
C VAL A 378 6.13 13.89 6.98
N ARG A 379 6.86 14.99 6.86
CA ARG A 379 8.27 15.01 6.47
C ARG A 379 9.21 14.76 7.63
N GLN A 380 8.97 15.47 8.73
CA GLN A 380 9.84 15.45 9.90
C GLN A 380 9.13 16.01 11.13
N PHE A 381 9.76 15.81 12.27
CA PHE A 381 9.41 16.43 13.54
C PHE A 381 10.54 17.36 13.98
N VAL A 382 10.20 18.52 14.53
CA VAL A 382 11.16 19.47 15.12
C VAL A 382 10.99 19.41 16.64
N ILE A 383 12.06 19.09 17.35
CA ILE A 383 12.10 19.10 18.82
C ILE A 383 12.56 20.48 19.24
N GLU A 384 11.79 21.13 20.11
CA GLU A 384 12.05 22.46 20.62
C GLU A 384 12.33 22.39 22.13
N ARG A 385 13.29 23.20 22.59
CA ARG A 385 13.61 23.42 24.00
C ARG A 385 13.33 24.88 24.33
N ASP A 386 12.39 25.12 25.24
CA ASP A 386 11.96 26.47 25.64
C ASP A 386 11.55 27.35 24.45
N GLY A 387 10.96 26.73 23.42
CA GLY A 387 10.52 27.38 22.18
C GLY A 387 11.59 27.51 21.09
N GLU A 388 12.85 27.13 21.36
CA GLU A 388 13.94 27.18 20.38
C GLU A 388 14.24 25.79 19.78
N PRO A 389 14.48 25.66 18.46
CA PRO A 389 14.82 24.38 17.85
C PRO A 389 16.06 23.73 18.48
N LEU A 390 15.90 22.50 18.97
CA LEU A 390 16.96 21.66 19.52
C LEU A 390 17.46 20.64 18.49
N ALA A 391 16.54 19.96 17.82
CA ALA A 391 16.84 18.89 16.87
C ALA A 391 15.69 18.67 15.88
N GLN A 392 15.92 17.82 14.88
CA GLN A 392 14.85 17.33 14.00
C GLN A 392 14.97 15.83 13.77
N VAL A 393 13.83 15.16 13.59
CA VAL A 393 13.73 13.71 13.31
C VAL A 393 12.88 13.46 12.07
N PRO A 394 13.42 12.80 11.03
CA PRO A 394 14.84 12.46 10.88
C PRO A 394 15.73 13.69 10.73
N GLU A 395 17.01 13.55 11.08
CA GLU A 395 18.01 14.61 10.89
C GLU A 395 18.10 15.04 9.42
N LYS A 396 17.92 14.09 8.48
CA LYS A 396 17.90 14.35 7.04
C LYS A 396 16.79 13.50 6.40
N PRO A 397 15.57 14.04 6.21
CA PRO A 397 14.53 13.33 5.50
C PRO A 397 14.95 13.08 4.06
N THR A 398 14.86 11.84 3.61
CA THR A 398 15.12 11.44 2.22
C THR A 398 14.02 10.49 1.76
N ASN A 399 13.74 10.51 0.45
CA ASN A 399 12.84 9.55 -0.18
C ASN A 399 13.27 9.41 -1.66
N PRO A 400 13.76 8.24 -2.10
CA PRO A 400 14.14 8.05 -3.49
C PRO A 400 12.93 8.01 -4.45
N HIS A 401 11.71 7.89 -3.92
CA HIS A 401 10.49 7.71 -4.69
C HIS A 401 9.50 8.88 -4.55
N GLY A 402 9.95 10.09 -4.24
CA GLY A 402 9.09 11.27 -4.18
C GLY A 402 9.58 12.33 -3.19
N ARG A 403 8.64 13.13 -2.66
CA ARG A 403 8.95 14.11 -1.60
C ARG A 403 9.53 13.40 -0.36
N PRO A 404 10.50 14.02 0.35
CA PRO A 404 11.01 13.47 1.60
C PRO A 404 9.92 13.29 2.66
N LEU A 405 9.90 12.12 3.30
CA LEU A 405 8.93 11.75 4.34
C LEU A 405 9.64 11.21 5.59
N PHE A 406 8.99 11.35 6.74
CA PHE A 406 9.49 10.83 8.02
C PHE A 406 9.72 9.33 7.92
N GLN A 407 8.75 8.57 7.41
CA GLN A 407 8.87 7.11 7.27
C GLN A 407 9.69 6.67 6.04
N GLY A 408 10.06 7.60 5.15
CA GLY A 408 10.52 7.30 3.80
C GLY A 408 9.49 6.45 3.03
N LEU A 409 9.80 6.05 1.79
CA LEU A 409 8.96 5.11 1.03
C LEU A 409 9.79 4.03 0.36
N GLN A 410 9.21 2.84 0.32
CA GLN A 410 9.61 1.73 -0.54
C GLN A 410 9.03 1.91 -1.95
N TYR A 411 9.47 1.06 -2.87
CA TYR A 411 9.09 1.09 -4.28
C TYR A 411 7.56 1.05 -4.53
N SER A 412 6.81 0.34 -3.68
CA SER A 412 5.35 0.21 -3.76
C SER A 412 4.62 1.09 -2.73
N ASP A 413 5.12 2.30 -2.44
CA ASP A 413 4.39 3.31 -1.65
C ASP A 413 4.07 2.88 -0.19
N THR A 414 4.98 2.18 0.49
CA THR A 414 4.84 1.86 1.92
C THR A 414 6.08 2.28 2.72
N PRO A 415 5.99 2.44 4.06
CA PRO A 415 7.10 2.85 4.91
C PRO A 415 8.34 1.97 4.75
N LEU A 416 9.53 2.57 4.90
CA LEU A 416 10.79 1.82 4.94
C LEU A 416 10.84 0.88 6.16
N GLN A 417 11.66 -0.17 6.04
CA GLN A 417 12.03 -1.04 7.16
C GLN A 417 13.51 -0.83 7.54
N PRO A 418 13.87 -0.87 8.84
CA PRO A 418 12.96 -0.93 9.99
C PRO A 418 12.08 0.33 10.11
N LEU A 419 10.90 0.19 10.71
CA LEU A 419 9.96 1.30 10.90
C LEU A 419 10.62 2.40 11.74
N ARG A 420 10.55 3.65 11.26
CA ARG A 420 11.01 4.79 12.04
C ARG A 420 10.07 5.05 13.21
N ARG A 421 10.65 5.34 14.37
CA ARG A 421 9.94 5.65 15.61
C ARG A 421 9.90 7.14 15.87
N ALA A 422 8.78 7.60 16.43
CA ALA A 422 8.57 8.97 16.89
C ALA A 422 9.28 9.16 18.25
N GLU A 423 10.61 9.08 18.22
CA GLU A 423 11.45 9.21 19.40
C GLU A 423 12.75 9.98 19.12
N PHE A 424 13.32 10.59 20.14
CA PHE A 424 14.57 11.34 20.08
C PHE A 424 15.37 11.18 21.38
N GLU A 425 16.62 10.73 21.27
CA GLU A 425 17.52 10.62 22.42
C GLU A 425 17.97 12.00 22.89
N LEU A 426 17.73 12.32 24.17
CA LEU A 426 18.04 13.63 24.71
C LEU A 426 19.56 13.77 24.99
N PRO A 427 20.15 14.95 24.74
CA PRO A 427 21.52 15.23 25.15
C PRO A 427 21.70 15.06 26.67
N ALA A 428 22.79 14.42 27.08
CA ALA A 428 23.06 14.17 28.50
C ALA A 428 23.26 15.45 29.34
N ASP A 429 23.60 16.56 28.68
CA ASP A 429 23.79 17.89 29.26
C ASP A 429 22.53 18.78 29.17
N LEU A 430 21.37 18.21 28.80
CA LEU A 430 20.12 18.95 28.74
C LEU A 430 19.75 19.50 30.14
N PRO A 431 19.54 20.83 30.29
CA PRO A 431 19.19 21.42 31.58
C PRO A 431 17.92 20.83 32.17
N THR A 432 17.93 20.54 33.47
CA THR A 432 16.74 20.09 34.20
C THR A 432 15.68 21.18 34.22
N GLY A 433 14.44 20.85 33.85
CA GLY A 433 13.30 21.76 33.87
C GLY A 433 13.05 22.55 32.57
N ALA A 434 13.81 22.29 31.50
CA ALA A 434 13.51 22.86 30.19
C ALA A 434 12.21 22.29 29.62
N ALA A 435 11.37 23.14 29.02
CA ALA A 435 10.15 22.70 28.37
C ALA A 435 10.48 22.09 27.00
N LEU A 436 10.24 20.79 26.84
CA LEU A 436 10.41 20.10 25.57
C LEU A 436 9.09 19.99 24.83
N THR A 437 9.03 20.47 23.60
CA THR A 437 7.84 20.34 22.73
C THR A 437 8.24 19.79 21.38
N VAL A 438 7.26 19.29 20.62
CA VAL A 438 7.47 18.72 19.29
C VAL A 438 6.50 19.37 18.30
N ARG A 439 7.01 19.76 17.13
CA ARG A 439 6.19 20.16 15.97
C ARG A 439 6.28 19.11 14.88
N ALA A 440 5.18 18.87 14.18
CA ALA A 440 5.18 18.15 12.92
C ALA A 440 5.40 19.12 11.76
N VAL A 441 6.13 18.69 10.73
CA VAL A 441 6.30 19.42 9.46
C VAL A 441 5.88 18.50 8.32
N ASN A 442 4.96 18.95 7.47
CA ASN A 442 4.46 18.15 6.35
C ASN A 442 5.41 18.18 5.14
N SER A 443 5.09 17.46 4.06
CA SER A 443 6.01 17.35 2.91
C SER A 443 6.19 18.63 2.09
N VAL A 444 5.29 19.61 2.24
CA VAL A 444 5.39 20.94 1.63
C VAL A 444 6.06 21.98 2.55
N GLY A 445 6.39 21.61 3.79
CA GLY A 445 7.15 22.44 4.72
C GLY A 445 6.32 23.32 5.66
N LEU A 446 5.01 23.08 5.77
CA LEU A 446 4.17 23.73 6.77
C LEU A 446 4.31 23.04 8.13
N SER A 447 4.32 23.84 9.19
CA SER A 447 4.52 23.38 10.57
C SER A 447 3.22 23.40 11.36
N SER A 448 3.02 22.41 12.22
CA SER A 448 1.97 22.41 13.22
C SER A 448 2.22 23.46 14.32
N GLU A 449 1.20 23.72 15.13
CA GLU A 449 1.40 24.25 16.49
C GLU A 449 2.30 23.31 17.32
N PRO A 450 3.00 23.81 18.35
CA PRO A 450 3.82 22.95 19.20
C PRO A 450 2.91 22.07 20.05
N SER A 451 3.37 20.86 20.34
CA SER A 451 2.72 19.98 21.31
C SER A 451 2.61 20.64 22.69
N ALA A 452 1.77 20.07 23.56
CA ALA A 452 1.96 20.30 25.00
C ALA A 452 3.39 19.88 25.42
N PRO A 453 4.02 20.54 26.41
CA PRO A 453 5.33 20.15 26.89
C PRO A 453 5.34 18.71 27.40
N GLY A 454 6.41 18.00 27.08
CA GLY A 454 6.67 16.68 27.64
C GLY A 454 6.97 16.79 29.13
N ASN A 455 6.34 15.92 29.92
CA ASN A 455 6.65 15.75 31.34
C ASN A 455 7.64 14.61 31.56
#